data_AF-A0A7J8D2B6-F1
#
_entry.id   AF-A0A7J8D2B6-F1
#
_cell.length_a   1.000
_cell.length_b   1.000
_cell.length_c   1.000
_cell.angle_alpha   90.00
_cell.angle_beta   90.00
_cell.angle_gamma   90.00
#
_symmetry.space_group_name_H-M   'P 1'
#
loop_
_entity.id
_entity.type
_entity.pdbx_description
1 polymer ?
#
loop_
_entity_poly.entity_id
_entity_poly.type
_entity_poly.pdbx_seq_one_letter_code
_entity_poly.pdbx_strand_id
1 'polypeptide(L)'
;MCGWYLYWTFSVTFECGDERRCFFIAQSYVLVKKWSEALVLYDRVLKYANEVNSDAGAFRSSLKDLPDVQELIAQVRSEKCSLQAAAILDASDSYQTETASQVKDSKPLVERFETFCLDPSLVTKQASLVHFPPGFQPVPCKPLFFDLALNHVAFPPLEDKLEQKTKSGLTGYIKGIFGFRS
;
A
#
# COMPACT_ATOMS: atom_id res chain seq x y z
N MET A 1 -56.67 38.11 9.22
CA MET A 1 -55.86 36.93 8.81
C MET A 1 -54.74 37.25 7.81
N CYS A 2 -54.64 38.46 7.23
CA CYS A 2 -53.62 38.76 6.21
C CYS A 2 -52.24 39.21 6.76
N GLY A 3 -52.17 39.71 8.00
CA GLY A 3 -50.92 40.27 8.56
C GLY A 3 -49.84 39.24 8.89
N TRP A 4 -50.23 38.06 9.39
CA TRP A 4 -49.30 36.99 9.77
C TRP A 4 -48.68 36.29 8.55
N TYR A 5 -49.43 36.21 7.46
CA TYR A 5 -49.01 35.54 6.24
C TYR A 5 -47.97 36.35 5.46
N LEU A 6 -48.13 37.68 5.44
CA LEU A 6 -47.19 38.63 4.83
C LEU A 6 -45.88 38.75 5.64
N TYR A 7 -45.96 38.71 6.98
CA TYR A 7 -44.76 38.69 7.82
C TYR A 7 -43.94 37.42 7.63
N TRP A 8 -44.62 36.28 7.48
CA TRP A 8 -43.96 34.98 7.30
C TRP A 8 -43.36 34.81 5.90
N THR A 9 -44.05 35.22 4.83
CA THR A 9 -43.45 35.20 3.48
C THR A 9 -42.30 36.17 3.34
N PHE A 10 -42.34 37.32 4.03
CA PHE A 10 -41.22 38.27 4.07
C PHE A 10 -40.04 37.73 4.90
N SER A 11 -40.29 37.05 6.03
CA SER A 11 -39.24 36.35 6.78
C SER A 11 -38.58 35.23 5.98
N VAL A 12 -39.36 34.38 5.32
CA VAL A 12 -38.84 33.22 4.56
C VAL A 12 -38.08 33.66 3.31
N THR A 13 -38.50 34.74 2.63
CA THR A 13 -37.75 35.29 1.48
C THR A 13 -36.50 36.05 1.89
N PHE A 14 -36.45 36.62 3.10
CA PHE A 14 -35.25 37.27 3.65
C PHE A 14 -34.22 36.24 4.16
N GLU A 15 -34.68 35.17 4.82
CA GLU A 15 -33.83 34.07 5.32
C GLU A 15 -33.18 33.26 4.18
N CYS A 16 -33.91 33.01 3.08
CA CYS A 16 -33.35 32.31 1.91
C CYS A 16 -32.23 33.12 1.22
N GLY A 17 -32.26 34.46 1.30
CA GLY A 17 -31.21 35.33 0.78
C GLY A 17 -29.94 35.33 1.63
N ASP A 18 -30.05 35.07 2.93
CA ASP A 18 -28.93 35.10 3.87
C ASP A 18 -28.10 33.80 3.85
N GLU A 19 -28.69 32.65 3.53
CA GLU A 19 -27.94 31.40 3.35
C GLU A 19 -26.93 31.46 2.21
N ARG A 20 -27.36 31.95 1.04
CA ARG A 20 -26.50 32.09 -0.14
C ARG A 20 -25.32 33.03 0.15
N ARG A 21 -25.55 34.09 0.93
CA ARG A 21 -24.48 35.01 1.37
C ARG A 21 -23.47 34.30 2.27
N CYS A 22 -23.94 33.54 3.25
CA CYS A 22 -23.07 32.76 4.14
C CYS A 22 -22.22 31.73 3.36
N PHE A 23 -22.79 31.12 2.31
CA PHE A 23 -22.07 30.20 1.43
C PHE A 23 -20.90 30.87 0.68
N PHE A 24 -21.14 32.01 0.02
CA PHE A 24 -20.06 32.72 -0.68
C PHE A 24 -19.00 33.30 0.26
N ILE A 25 -19.41 33.73 1.45
CA ILE A 25 -18.48 34.14 2.50
C ILE A 25 -17.61 32.95 2.92
N ALA A 26 -18.19 31.75 3.12
CA ALA A 26 -17.43 30.54 3.43
C ALA A 26 -16.40 30.22 2.33
N GLN A 27 -16.78 30.33 1.05
CA GLN A 27 -15.86 30.15 -0.08
C GLN A 27 -14.68 31.14 -0.03
N SER A 28 -14.91 32.39 0.37
CA SER A 28 -13.80 33.35 0.55
C SER A 28 -12.84 32.94 1.68
N TYR A 29 -13.34 32.36 2.77
CA TYR A 29 -12.50 31.85 3.86
C TYR A 29 -11.71 30.60 3.45
N VAL A 30 -12.27 29.75 2.58
CA VAL A 30 -11.55 28.62 1.95
C VAL A 30 -10.32 29.12 1.18
N LEU A 31 -10.47 30.20 0.39
CA LEU A 31 -9.35 30.77 -0.37
C LEU A 31 -8.23 31.33 0.52
N VAL A 32 -8.57 31.84 1.71
CA VAL A 32 -7.61 32.38 2.68
C VAL A 32 -7.10 31.30 3.66
N LYS A 33 -7.38 30.02 3.39
CA LYS A 33 -6.99 28.85 4.22
C LYS A 33 -7.46 28.92 5.68
N LYS A 34 -8.54 29.65 5.95
CA LYS A 34 -9.18 29.74 7.26
C LYS A 34 -10.21 28.62 7.42
N TRP A 35 -9.68 27.39 7.54
CA TRP A 35 -10.47 26.16 7.47
C TRP A 35 -11.56 26.08 8.54
N SER A 36 -11.24 26.47 9.78
CA SER A 36 -12.16 26.46 10.92
C SER A 36 -13.35 27.40 10.73
N GLU A 37 -13.08 28.64 10.31
CA GLU A 37 -14.10 29.67 10.11
C GLU A 37 -15.00 29.32 8.93
N ALA A 38 -14.42 28.80 7.84
CA ALA A 38 -15.18 28.30 6.70
C ALA A 38 -16.08 27.11 7.07
N LEU A 39 -15.59 26.16 7.89
CA LEU A 39 -16.37 25.00 8.34
C LEU A 39 -17.61 25.42 9.13
N VAL A 40 -17.45 26.35 10.07
CA VAL A 40 -18.56 26.87 10.90
C VAL A 40 -19.62 27.56 10.04
N LEU A 41 -19.20 28.31 9.01
CA LEU A 41 -20.12 28.94 8.07
C LEU A 41 -20.91 27.93 7.25
N TYR A 42 -20.27 26.85 6.78
CA TYR A 42 -20.98 25.76 6.09
C TYR A 42 -21.98 25.04 7.00
N ASP A 43 -21.64 24.79 8.27
CA ASP A 43 -22.58 24.21 9.23
C ASP A 43 -23.77 25.12 9.51
N ARG A 44 -23.54 26.43 9.53
CA ARG A 44 -24.61 27.42 9.66
C ARG A 44 -25.55 27.41 8.46
N VAL A 45 -25.02 27.35 7.24
CA VAL A 45 -25.85 27.19 6.03
C VAL A 45 -26.65 25.88 6.11
N LEU A 46 -26.01 24.75 6.42
CA LEU A 46 -26.75 23.48 6.54
C LEU A 46 -27.87 23.55 7.60
N LYS A 47 -27.67 24.26 8.71
CA LYS A 47 -28.71 24.42 9.73
C LYS A 47 -29.94 25.13 9.16
N TYR A 48 -29.76 26.29 8.53
CA TYR A 48 -30.86 27.06 7.97
C TYR A 48 -31.56 26.32 6.81
N ALA A 49 -30.81 25.69 5.91
CA ALA A 49 -31.40 24.93 4.80
C ALA A 49 -32.25 23.76 5.29
N ASN A 50 -31.87 23.13 6.40
CA ASN A 50 -32.65 22.06 7.01
C ASN A 50 -33.91 22.60 7.70
N GLU A 51 -33.83 23.74 8.39
CA GLU A 51 -34.98 24.43 9.01
C GLU A 51 -36.04 24.81 7.95
N VAL A 52 -35.60 25.38 6.82
CA VAL A 52 -36.46 25.72 5.68
C VAL A 52 -37.10 24.46 5.07
N ASN A 53 -36.35 23.35 4.96
CA ASN A 53 -36.91 22.09 4.47
C ASN A 53 -37.93 21.47 5.43
N SER A 54 -37.74 21.57 6.75
CA SER A 54 -38.72 21.07 7.72
C SER A 54 -40.01 21.89 7.72
N ASP A 55 -39.91 23.21 7.57
CA ASP A 55 -41.07 24.12 7.60
C ASP A 55 -41.88 24.07 6.29
N ALA A 56 -41.23 23.79 5.16
CA ALA A 56 -41.89 23.59 3.87
C ALA A 56 -42.86 22.38 3.85
N GLY A 57 -42.72 21.44 4.79
CA GLY A 57 -43.66 20.34 4.98
C GLY A 57 -45.05 20.77 5.46
N ALA A 58 -45.15 21.91 6.16
CA ALA A 58 -46.39 22.37 6.81
C ALA A 58 -47.34 23.17 5.88
N PHE A 59 -46.86 23.69 4.75
CA PHE A 59 -47.66 24.53 3.86
C PHE A 59 -47.47 24.17 2.37
N ARG A 60 -47.81 22.93 2.01
CA ARG A 60 -47.78 22.47 0.61
C ARG A 60 -48.95 23.04 -0.19
N SER A 61 -48.72 24.15 -0.88
CA SER A 61 -49.42 24.42 -2.15
C SER A 61 -48.86 25.55 -3.02
N SER A 62 -47.98 26.45 -2.54
CA SER A 62 -47.56 27.60 -3.36
C SER A 62 -46.05 27.77 -3.62
N LEU A 63 -45.19 26.94 -3.03
CA LEU A 63 -43.74 27.00 -3.21
C LEU A 63 -43.26 25.80 -4.04
N LYS A 64 -43.40 25.90 -5.37
CA LYS A 64 -42.77 24.96 -6.32
C LYS A 64 -41.27 25.25 -6.54
N ASP A 65 -40.69 26.18 -5.79
CA ASP A 65 -39.29 26.62 -5.89
C ASP A 65 -38.33 25.90 -4.93
N LEU A 66 -38.72 24.72 -4.42
CA LEU A 66 -37.88 23.90 -3.52
C LEU A 66 -36.69 23.12 -4.14
N PRO A 67 -36.46 22.99 -5.47
CA PRO A 67 -35.29 22.24 -5.96
C PRO A 67 -33.97 22.95 -5.61
N ASP A 68 -34.00 24.28 -5.44
CA ASP A 68 -32.83 25.11 -5.18
C ASP A 68 -32.18 24.85 -3.81
N VAL A 69 -32.99 24.58 -2.78
CA VAL A 69 -32.49 24.36 -1.41
C VAL A 69 -31.84 22.98 -1.27
N GLN A 70 -32.40 21.94 -1.89
CA GLN A 70 -31.80 20.61 -1.89
C GLN A 70 -30.48 20.59 -2.69
N GLU A 71 -30.42 21.31 -3.79
CA GLU A 71 -29.19 21.52 -4.55
C GLU A 71 -28.14 22.27 -3.72
N LEU A 72 -28.52 23.33 -3.01
CA LEU A 72 -27.64 24.06 -2.09
C LEU A 72 -27.10 23.17 -0.98
N ILE A 73 -27.93 22.31 -0.36
CA ILE A 73 -27.49 21.35 0.66
C ILE A 73 -26.46 20.37 0.08
N ALA A 74 -26.73 19.82 -1.10
CA ALA A 74 -25.82 18.88 -1.75
C ALA A 74 -24.48 19.55 -2.08
N GLN A 75 -24.53 20.78 -2.59
CA GLN A 75 -23.35 21.58 -2.90
C GLN A 75 -22.53 21.89 -1.63
N VAL A 76 -23.16 22.38 -0.56
CA VAL A 76 -22.48 22.69 0.71
C VAL A 76 -21.84 21.45 1.31
N ARG A 77 -22.50 20.28 1.25
CA ARG A 77 -21.92 19.01 1.73
C ARG A 77 -20.69 18.60 0.92
N SER A 78 -20.73 18.76 -0.41
CA SER A 78 -19.60 18.50 -1.28
C SER A 78 -18.41 19.41 -0.94
N GLU A 79 -18.66 20.71 -0.84
CA GLU A 79 -17.64 21.71 -0.50
C GLU A 79 -17.07 21.49 0.91
N LYS A 80 -17.91 21.12 1.88
CA LYS A 80 -17.46 20.78 3.24
C LYS A 80 -16.51 19.58 3.24
N CYS A 81 -16.82 18.53 2.47
CA CYS A 81 -15.94 17.36 2.33
C CYS A 81 -14.60 17.76 1.68
N SER A 82 -14.65 18.54 0.61
CA SER A 82 -13.47 19.08 -0.07
C SER A 82 -12.59 19.92 0.87
N LEU A 83 -13.20 20.82 1.65
CA LEU A 83 -12.53 21.62 2.67
C LEU A 83 -11.83 20.76 3.71
N GLN A 84 -12.51 19.73 4.24
CA GLN A 84 -11.94 18.84 5.24
C GLN A 84 -10.73 18.08 4.69
N ALA A 85 -10.81 17.59 3.45
CA ALA A 85 -9.67 16.96 2.78
C ALA A 85 -8.51 17.95 2.58
N ALA A 86 -8.79 19.16 2.12
CA ALA A 86 -7.79 20.21 1.94
C ALA A 86 -7.10 20.59 3.26
N ALA A 87 -7.86 20.71 4.36
CA ALA A 87 -7.32 21.01 5.68
C ALA A 87 -6.40 19.91 6.22
N ILE A 88 -6.71 18.63 5.95
CA ILE A 88 -5.84 17.50 6.33
C ILE A 88 -4.55 17.51 5.51
N LEU A 89 -4.63 17.78 4.20
CA LEU A 89 -3.45 17.85 3.34
C LEU A 89 -2.53 19.00 3.77
N ASP A 90 -3.08 20.18 4.01
CA ASP A 90 -2.33 21.34 4.53
C ASP A 90 -1.69 21.06 5.90
N ALA A 91 -2.36 20.30 6.77
CA ALA A 91 -1.78 19.89 8.05
C ALA A 91 -0.67 18.85 7.85
N SER A 92 -0.79 17.94 6.89
CA SER A 92 0.23 16.92 6.61
C SER A 92 1.56 17.50 6.11
N ASP A 93 1.52 18.63 5.41
CA ASP A 93 2.74 19.37 5.02
C ASP A 93 3.49 19.93 6.23
N SER A 94 2.79 20.23 7.33
CA SER A 94 3.42 20.70 8.58
C SER A 94 3.95 19.56 9.45
N TYR A 95 3.32 18.38 9.41
CA TYR A 95 3.78 17.19 10.16
C TYR A 95 5.03 16.52 9.58
N GLN A 96 5.49 16.86 8.36
CA GLN A 96 6.79 16.39 7.88
C GLN A 96 7.96 16.92 8.73
N THR A 97 7.76 17.96 9.54
CA THR A 97 8.86 18.60 10.29
C THR A 97 9.00 18.15 11.74
N GLU A 98 7.94 17.69 12.44
CA GLU A 98 7.99 17.69 13.92
C GLU A 98 7.72 16.36 14.67
N THR A 99 7.32 15.24 14.04
CA THR A 99 7.09 13.99 14.80
C THR A 99 7.50 12.70 14.11
N ALA A 100 8.28 12.74 13.03
CA ALA A 100 9.09 11.58 12.69
C ALA A 100 10.26 11.57 13.66
N SER A 101 10.10 10.90 14.80
CA SER A 101 11.23 10.58 15.68
C SER A 101 12.28 9.91 14.80
N GLN A 102 13.29 10.68 14.36
CA GLN A 102 14.47 10.16 13.71
C GLN A 102 15.28 9.45 14.77
N VAL A 103 14.73 8.36 15.28
CA VAL A 103 15.47 7.43 16.10
C VAL A 103 16.48 6.85 15.15
N LYS A 104 17.77 7.16 15.39
CA LYS A 104 18.90 6.43 14.79
C LYS A 104 18.86 5.00 15.32
N ASP A 105 17.93 4.31 14.72
CA ASP A 105 17.56 2.94 14.72
C ASP A 105 18.68 1.95 14.41
N SER A 106 19.78 1.87 15.17
CA SER A 106 20.90 1.03 14.72
C SER A 106 20.58 -0.48 14.67
N LYS A 107 19.44 -0.92 15.20
CA LYS A 107 19.00 -2.32 15.04
C LYS A 107 18.34 -2.53 13.67
N PRO A 108 18.53 -3.71 13.03
CA PRO A 108 17.97 -3.98 11.72
C PRO A 108 16.44 -3.94 11.72
N LEU A 109 15.84 -3.66 10.55
CA LEU A 109 14.39 -3.52 10.37
C LEU A 109 13.59 -4.71 10.93
N VAL A 110 14.13 -5.92 10.82
CA VAL A 110 13.51 -7.16 11.33
C VAL A 110 13.22 -7.12 12.84
N GLU A 111 13.98 -6.38 13.64
CA GLU A 111 13.77 -6.27 15.09
C GLU A 111 12.75 -5.18 15.46
N ARG A 112 12.32 -4.37 14.50
CA ARG A 112 11.51 -3.17 14.70
C ARG A 112 10.26 -3.14 13.83
N PHE A 113 9.92 -4.26 13.20
CA PHE A 113 8.85 -4.36 12.23
C PHE A 113 7.47 -4.02 12.83
N GLU A 114 7.30 -4.21 14.14
CA GLU A 114 6.07 -3.87 14.88
C GLU A 114 5.88 -2.36 15.10
N THR A 115 6.92 -1.54 14.88
CA THR A 115 6.89 -0.10 15.13
C THR A 115 7.05 0.67 13.83
N PHE A 116 6.01 1.41 13.42
CA PHE A 116 6.09 2.29 12.27
C PHE A 116 7.03 3.48 12.54
N CYS A 117 8.12 3.56 11.79
CA CYS A 117 9.10 4.65 11.85
C CYS A 117 9.47 5.09 10.44
N LEU A 118 9.57 6.41 10.20
CA LEU A 118 10.13 6.94 8.96
C LEU A 118 11.66 6.95 9.05
N ASP A 119 12.30 5.93 8.47
CA ASP A 119 13.75 5.82 8.41
C ASP A 119 14.27 6.10 6.98
N PRO A 120 14.90 7.26 6.74
CA PRO A 120 15.44 7.60 5.43
C PRO A 120 16.59 6.67 4.99
N SER A 121 17.23 5.94 5.92
CA SER A 121 18.30 4.99 5.59
C SER A 121 17.79 3.80 4.76
N LEU A 122 16.50 3.44 4.90
CA LEU A 122 15.86 2.34 4.15
C LEU A 122 15.73 2.62 2.65
N VAL A 123 15.72 3.90 2.25
CA VAL A 123 15.65 4.30 0.84
C VAL A 123 17.03 4.33 0.18
N THR A 124 18.10 4.19 0.98
CA THR A 124 19.47 4.16 0.48
C THR A 124 19.88 2.74 0.05
N LYS A 125 20.96 2.63 -0.73
CA LYS A 125 21.54 1.33 -1.12
C LYS A 125 22.12 0.53 0.06
N GLN A 126 22.23 1.13 1.25
CA GLN A 126 22.88 0.54 2.42
C GLN A 126 21.88 0.38 3.58
N ALA A 127 20.71 -0.19 3.29
CA ALA A 127 19.69 -0.45 4.31
C ALA A 127 20.02 -1.70 5.15
N SER A 128 19.93 -1.59 6.48
CA SER A 128 20.09 -2.71 7.41
C SER A 128 18.75 -3.39 7.65
N LEU A 129 18.40 -4.35 6.78
CA LEU A 129 17.10 -5.03 6.85
C LEU A 129 17.09 -6.20 7.85
N VAL A 130 18.16 -6.99 7.82
CA VAL A 130 18.34 -8.22 8.61
C VAL A 130 19.82 -8.34 9.01
N HIS A 131 20.11 -9.16 10.02
CA HIS A 131 21.48 -9.54 10.32
C HIS A 131 22.07 -10.37 9.19
N PHE A 132 23.15 -9.86 8.59
CA PHE A 132 23.86 -10.56 7.53
C PHE A 132 25.39 -10.49 7.76
N PRO A 133 26.11 -11.63 7.68
CA PRO A 133 25.61 -12.98 7.46
C PRO A 133 24.75 -13.49 8.64
N PRO A 134 23.84 -14.45 8.41
CA PRO A 134 23.08 -15.05 9.49
C PRO A 134 24.01 -15.72 10.50
N GLY A 135 23.64 -15.71 11.78
CA GLY A 135 24.40 -16.38 12.83
C GLY A 135 24.56 -17.87 12.54
N PHE A 136 25.79 -18.39 12.67
CA PHE A 136 26.07 -19.80 12.47
C PHE A 136 25.40 -20.65 13.55
N GLN A 137 24.68 -21.69 13.13
CA GLN A 137 24.12 -22.70 14.02
C GLN A 137 24.77 -24.05 13.73
N PRO A 138 25.07 -24.86 14.75
CA PRO A 138 25.62 -26.20 14.54
C PRO A 138 24.59 -27.05 13.80
N VAL A 139 24.97 -27.54 12.62
CA VAL A 139 24.15 -28.47 11.84
C VAL A 139 24.64 -29.89 12.13
N PRO A 140 23.76 -30.83 12.53
CA PRO A 140 24.16 -32.22 12.69
C PRO A 140 24.71 -32.74 11.36
N CYS A 141 25.89 -33.37 11.41
CA CYS A 141 26.49 -33.95 10.23
C CYS A 141 25.54 -35.00 9.64
N LYS A 142 25.34 -34.96 8.32
CA LYS A 142 24.62 -36.02 7.61
C LYS A 142 25.27 -37.36 7.98
N PRO A 143 24.49 -38.38 8.43
CA PRO A 143 25.05 -39.67 8.80
C PRO A 143 25.74 -40.31 7.60
N LEU A 144 26.81 -41.05 7.89
CA LEU A 144 27.56 -41.78 6.87
C LEU A 144 26.67 -42.87 6.28
N PHE A 145 26.46 -42.84 4.97
CA PHE A 145 25.69 -43.84 4.24
C PHE A 145 26.59 -44.46 3.16
N PHE A 146 26.81 -45.76 3.23
CA PHE A 146 27.58 -46.49 2.23
C PHE A 146 26.64 -47.07 1.19
N ASP A 147 26.94 -46.84 -0.09
CA ASP A 147 26.24 -47.50 -1.19
C ASP A 147 26.83 -48.91 -1.39
N LEU A 148 26.19 -49.91 -0.76
CA LEU A 148 26.61 -51.31 -0.86
C LEU A 148 26.24 -51.96 -2.19
N ALA A 149 25.34 -51.38 -2.97
CA ALA A 149 24.93 -51.95 -4.26
C ALA A 149 26.10 -51.97 -5.25
N LEU A 150 27.01 -51.00 -5.14
CA LEU A 150 28.22 -50.93 -5.95
C LEU A 150 29.15 -52.14 -5.74
N ASN A 151 29.16 -52.75 -4.55
CA ASN A 151 29.98 -53.94 -4.27
C ASN A 151 29.55 -55.16 -5.09
N HIS A 152 28.31 -55.17 -5.59
CA HIS A 152 27.74 -56.27 -6.35
C HIS A 152 27.86 -56.08 -7.87
N VAL A 153 28.45 -54.97 -8.32
CA VAL A 153 28.74 -54.75 -9.74
C VAL A 153 30.00 -55.54 -10.09
N ALA A 154 29.82 -56.78 -10.51
CA ALA A 154 30.87 -57.65 -11.01
C ALA A 154 30.54 -58.15 -12.42
N PHE A 155 31.56 -58.41 -13.22
CA PHE A 155 31.37 -59.08 -14.49
C PHE A 155 30.82 -60.50 -14.26
N PRO A 156 29.91 -60.98 -15.13
CA PRO A 156 29.50 -62.38 -15.09
C PRO A 156 30.70 -63.28 -15.40
N PRO A 157 30.65 -64.58 -15.02
CA PRO A 157 31.67 -65.56 -15.36
C PRO A 157 31.94 -65.57 -16.88
N LEU A 158 33.21 -65.53 -17.30
CA LEU A 158 33.64 -65.34 -18.70
C LEU A 158 34.20 -66.63 -19.34
N GLU A 159 34.09 -67.77 -18.66
CA GLU A 159 34.67 -69.06 -19.07
C GLU A 159 34.16 -69.53 -20.43
N ASP A 160 32.90 -69.25 -20.75
CA ASP A 160 32.28 -69.59 -22.04
C ASP A 160 32.75 -68.70 -23.20
N LYS A 161 33.42 -67.57 -22.90
CA LYS A 161 33.97 -66.62 -23.88
C LYS A 161 35.48 -66.76 -24.07
N LEU A 162 36.14 -67.55 -23.23
CA LEU A 162 37.55 -67.90 -23.35
C LEU A 162 37.67 -69.14 -24.25
N GLU A 163 37.73 -68.93 -25.56
CA GLU A 163 38.02 -70.01 -26.51
C GLU A 163 39.32 -70.75 -26.11
N GLN A 164 39.23 -72.07 -26.01
CA GLN A 164 40.33 -72.98 -25.70
C GLN A 164 41.51 -72.75 -26.66
N LYS A 165 42.55 -72.03 -26.22
CA LYS A 165 43.86 -72.10 -26.88
C LYS A 165 44.49 -73.46 -26.57
N THR A 166 44.16 -74.43 -27.41
CA THR A 166 44.89 -75.69 -27.54
C THR A 166 46.38 -75.42 -27.75
N LYS A 167 47.15 -76.10 -26.92
CA LYS A 167 48.60 -76.26 -26.93
C LYS A 167 49.09 -76.57 -28.35
N SER A 168 49.91 -75.69 -28.93
CA SER A 168 50.77 -76.04 -30.06
C SER A 168 52.07 -75.25 -29.92
N GLY A 169 53.12 -75.96 -29.50
CA GLY A 169 54.48 -75.44 -29.53
C GLY A 169 55.08 -75.69 -30.90
N LEU A 170 55.86 -74.73 -31.40
CA LEU A 170 57.06 -75.03 -32.18
C LEU A 170 58.00 -73.83 -32.14
N THR A 171 59.23 -74.15 -31.74
CA THR A 171 60.45 -73.37 -31.84
C THR A 171 60.72 -72.85 -33.27
N GLY A 172 61.34 -71.66 -33.39
CA GLY A 172 62.23 -71.35 -34.51
C GLY A 172 61.92 -70.09 -35.35
N TYR A 173 62.95 -69.24 -35.47
CA TYR A 173 63.30 -68.38 -36.61
C TYR A 173 62.84 -66.90 -36.62
N ILE A 174 63.66 -66.07 -35.94
CA ILE A 174 64.31 -64.80 -36.36
C ILE A 174 63.83 -64.18 -37.69
N LYS A 175 63.37 -62.91 -37.68
CA LYS A 175 64.03 -61.73 -38.34
C LYS A 175 63.21 -60.45 -38.14
N GLY A 176 63.85 -59.40 -37.60
CA GLY A 176 63.20 -58.17 -37.19
C GLY A 176 62.84 -57.18 -38.30
N ILE A 177 62.17 -56.10 -37.91
CA ILE A 177 62.39 -54.76 -38.46
C ILE A 177 61.93 -53.71 -37.44
N PHE A 178 62.86 -52.80 -37.18
CA PHE A 178 62.83 -51.63 -36.32
C PHE A 178 62.06 -50.50 -37.03
N GLY A 179 61.25 -49.71 -36.33
CA GLY A 179 60.49 -48.62 -36.96
C GLY A 179 59.73 -47.70 -36.01
N PHE A 180 60.40 -47.12 -35.02
CA PHE A 180 59.92 -45.93 -34.32
C PHE A 180 59.96 -44.73 -35.28
N ARG A 181 58.85 -43.98 -35.42
CA ARG A 181 58.90 -42.64 -35.98
C ARG A 181 57.79 -41.76 -35.38
N SER A 182 58.27 -40.74 -34.66
CA SER A 182 57.72 -39.43 -34.26
C SER A 182 56.24 -39.27 -33.92
#